data_AF-A0A7C1TRY9-F1
#
_entry.id   AF-A0A7C1TRY9-F1
#
_cell.length_a   1.000
_cell.length_b   1.000
_cell.length_c   1.000
_cell.angle_alpha   90.00
_cell.angle_beta   90.00
_cell.angle_gamma   90.00
#
_symmetry.space_group_name_H-M   'P 1'
#
loop_
_entity.id
_entity.type
_entity.pdbx_description
1 polymer ?
#
loop_
_entity_poly.entity_id
_entity_poly.type
_entity_poly.pdbx_seq_one_letter_code
_entity_poly.pdbx_strand_id
1 'polypeptide(L)'
;MDADEIVKTAELLKGALLKVTATMAMANGDLDETGFEDIAEFCTRFTGDAIGAHQIAGLALAAGGGENSLSAYLESIKGEFPGETREVLIRAAIFAAKSDQELVKPEIELLNNIAKALGVPKARLQELISEKGAL
;
A
#
# COMPACT_ATOMS: atom_id res chain seq x y z
N MET A 1 13.44 -12.10 18.63
CA MET A 1 13.69 -11.59 17.28
C MET A 1 15.14 -11.22 17.22
N ASP A 2 15.88 -11.93 16.39
CA ASP A 2 17.29 -11.64 16.13
C ASP A 2 17.40 -10.42 15.19
N ALA A 3 18.55 -9.75 15.18
CA ALA A 3 18.76 -8.54 14.37
C ALA A 3 18.47 -8.77 12.87
N ASP A 4 18.77 -9.97 12.37
CA ASP A 4 18.51 -10.36 10.98
C ASP A 4 17.01 -10.51 10.67
N GLU A 5 16.20 -10.95 11.64
CA GLU A 5 14.74 -11.03 11.48
C GLU A 5 14.10 -9.64 11.46
N ILE A 6 14.64 -8.70 12.24
CA ILE A 6 14.19 -7.30 12.27
C ILE A 6 14.42 -6.66 10.90
N VAL A 7 15.63 -6.80 10.34
CA VAL A 7 15.99 -6.26 9.03
C VAL A 7 15.11 -6.86 7.92
N LYS A 8 14.94 -8.18 7.92
CA LYS A 8 14.10 -8.88 6.94
C LYS A 8 12.63 -8.43 6.99
N THR A 9 12.09 -8.23 8.20
CA THR A 9 10.71 -7.76 8.38
C THR A 9 10.54 -6.33 7.89
N ALA A 10 11.53 -5.46 8.12
CA ALA A 10 11.54 -4.09 7.61
C ALA A 10 11.60 -4.04 6.08
N GLU A 11 12.43 -4.87 5.45
CA GLU A 11 12.50 -4.98 3.99
C GLU A 11 11.21 -5.53 3.37
N LEU A 12 10.60 -6.54 4.00
CA LEU A 12 9.29 -7.06 3.60
C LEU A 12 8.20 -6.00 3.71
N LEU A 13 8.20 -5.22 4.80
CA LEU A 13 7.24 -4.14 5.02
C LEU A 13 7.41 -3.04 3.97
N LYS A 14 8.65 -2.62 3.69
CA LYS A 14 8.97 -1.66 2.63
C LYS A 14 8.49 -2.16 1.27
N GLY A 15 8.76 -3.42 0.92
CA GLY A 15 8.29 -4.03 -0.32
C GLY A 15 6.77 -4.07 -0.42
N ALA A 16 6.09 -4.44 0.66
CA ALA A 16 4.63 -4.46 0.73
C ALA A 16 4.01 -3.07 0.60
N LEU A 17 4.56 -2.09 1.31
CA LEU A 17 4.13 -0.70 1.28
C LEU A 17 4.21 -0.16 -0.14
N LEU A 18 5.37 -0.32 -0.78
CA LEU A 18 5.62 0.13 -2.15
C LEU A 18 4.69 -0.54 -3.16
N LYS A 19 4.51 -1.85 -3.07
CA LYS A 19 3.68 -2.60 -4.02
C LYS A 19 2.19 -2.22 -3.88
N VAL A 20 1.73 -2.02 -2.65
CA VAL A 20 0.35 -1.61 -2.35
C VAL A 20 0.09 -0.20 -2.87
N THR A 21 0.93 0.78 -2.53
CA THR A 21 0.75 2.17 -2.97
C THR A 21 0.84 2.28 -4.49
N ALA A 22 1.80 1.59 -5.12
CA ALA A 22 1.97 1.60 -6.56
C ALA A 22 0.80 0.94 -7.31
N THR A 23 0.28 -0.19 -6.82
CA THR A 23 -0.87 -0.86 -7.45
C THR A 23 -2.13 -0.03 -7.29
N MET A 24 -2.30 0.62 -6.14
CA MET A 24 -3.43 1.49 -5.88
C MET A 24 -3.40 2.74 -6.75
N ALA A 25 -2.23 3.38 -6.86
CA ALA A 25 -2.01 4.51 -7.75
C ALA A 25 -2.35 4.22 -9.22
N MET A 26 -2.17 2.97 -9.66
CA MET A 26 -2.49 2.56 -11.03
C MET A 26 -3.93 2.10 -11.22
N ALA A 27 -4.73 2.01 -10.15
CA ALA A 27 -6.07 1.43 -10.21
C ALA A 27 -7.06 2.31 -10.99
N ASN A 28 -6.84 3.63 -11.01
CA ASN A 28 -7.63 4.59 -11.79
C ASN A 28 -7.08 4.80 -13.23
N GLY A 29 -5.89 4.26 -13.54
CA GLY A 29 -5.27 4.29 -14.86
C GLY A 29 -4.39 5.51 -15.16
N ASP A 30 -4.34 6.53 -14.30
CA ASP A 30 -3.47 7.70 -14.48
C ASP A 30 -3.04 8.25 -13.11
N LEU A 31 -1.74 8.20 -12.84
CA LEU A 31 -1.12 8.94 -11.75
C LEU A 31 -0.12 9.95 -12.36
N ASP A 32 -0.25 11.21 -11.99
CA ASP A 32 0.70 12.24 -12.41
C ASP A 32 1.99 12.22 -11.57
N GLU A 33 2.97 13.03 -11.97
CA GLU A 33 4.26 13.14 -11.24
C GLU A 33 4.04 13.54 -9.76
N THR A 34 3.05 14.38 -9.47
CA THR A 34 2.75 14.85 -8.12
C THR A 34 2.23 13.72 -7.23
N GLY A 35 1.35 12.85 -7.73
CA GLY A 35 0.90 11.67 -6.99
C GLY A 35 2.05 10.70 -6.66
N PHE A 36 3.03 10.56 -7.57
CA PHE A 36 4.20 9.72 -7.30
C PHE A 36 5.15 10.35 -6.27
N GLU A 37 5.28 11.67 -6.24
CA GLU A 37 6.04 12.40 -5.22
C GLU A 37 5.41 12.28 -3.83
N ASP A 38 4.08 12.43 -3.72
CA ASP A 38 3.36 12.29 -2.45
C ASP A 38 3.50 10.87 -1.88
N ILE A 39 3.37 9.85 -2.74
CA ILE A 39 3.59 8.45 -2.34
C ILE A 39 5.04 8.21 -1.93
N ALA A 40 6.00 8.77 -2.67
CA ALA A 40 7.42 8.64 -2.37
C ALA A 40 7.78 9.29 -1.02
N GLU A 41 7.24 10.47 -0.73
CA GLU A 41 7.42 11.14 0.56
C GLU A 41 6.79 10.33 1.70
N PHE A 42 5.56 9.83 1.50
CA PHE A 42 4.90 8.98 2.47
C PHE A 42 5.73 7.72 2.78
N CYS A 43 6.22 7.03 1.73
CA CYS A 43 7.03 5.84 1.91
C CYS A 43 8.38 6.16 2.60
N THR A 44 8.98 7.31 2.28
CA THR A 44 10.22 7.78 2.91
C THR A 44 10.02 8.05 4.40
N ARG A 45 8.93 8.74 4.78
CA ARG A 45 8.59 8.99 6.19
C ARG A 45 8.35 7.70 6.96
N PHE A 46 7.74 6.71 6.31
CA PHE A 46 7.40 5.44 6.96
C PHE A 46 8.59 4.48 7.09
N THR A 47 9.46 4.43 6.09
CA THR A 47 10.60 3.49 6.05
C THR A 47 11.91 4.10 6.57
N GLY A 48 12.00 5.43 6.65
CA GLY A 48 13.23 6.15 6.95
C GLY A 48 14.24 6.20 5.79
N ASP A 49 13.95 5.50 4.68
CA ASP A 49 14.80 5.45 3.50
C ASP A 49 14.30 6.42 2.43
N ALA A 50 15.22 7.14 1.79
CA ALA A 50 14.88 7.99 0.65
C ALA A 50 14.37 7.12 -0.51
N ILE A 51 13.08 7.25 -0.80
CA ILE A 51 12.40 6.59 -1.92
C ILE A 51 12.08 7.66 -2.96
N GLY A 52 12.47 7.44 -4.21
CA GLY A 52 12.22 8.37 -5.31
C GLY A 52 10.94 8.02 -6.09
N ALA A 53 10.28 9.03 -6.65
CA ALA A 53 9.10 8.85 -7.52
C ALA A 53 9.34 7.85 -8.66
N HIS A 54 10.52 7.86 -9.27
CA HIS A 54 10.92 6.90 -10.32
C HIS A 54 10.95 5.44 -9.84
N GLN A 55 11.27 5.19 -8.56
CA GLN A 55 11.24 3.85 -7.98
C GLN A 55 9.79 3.38 -7.80
N ILE A 56 8.90 4.27 -7.35
CA ILE A 56 7.45 3.99 -7.26
C ILE A 56 6.90 3.68 -8.66
N ALA A 57 7.21 4.52 -9.66
CA ALA A 57 6.76 4.32 -11.04
C ALA A 57 7.28 3.01 -11.64
N GLY A 58 8.55 2.66 -11.41
CA GLY A 58 9.12 1.39 -11.85
C GLY A 58 8.44 0.18 -11.19
N LEU A 59 8.11 0.29 -9.90
CA LEU A 59 7.38 -0.75 -9.17
C LEU A 59 5.90 -0.81 -9.60
N ALA A 60 5.28 0.32 -9.93
CA ALA A 60 3.93 0.39 -10.47
C ALA A 60 3.83 -0.33 -11.82
N LEU A 61 4.79 -0.06 -12.71
CA LEU A 61 4.93 -0.75 -13.99
C LEU A 61 5.15 -2.27 -13.81
N ALA A 62 6.00 -2.66 -12.86
CA ALA A 62 6.24 -4.08 -12.54
C ALA A 62 5.05 -4.76 -11.85
N ALA A 63 4.29 -4.01 -11.03
CA ALA A 63 3.08 -4.47 -10.35
C ALA A 63 1.86 -4.51 -11.27
N GLY A 64 1.92 -3.87 -12.45
CA GLY A 64 0.95 -3.98 -13.54
C GLY A 64 0.68 -5.41 -14.04
N GLY A 65 1.36 -6.42 -13.49
CA GLY A 65 1.03 -7.84 -13.63
C GLY A 65 -0.30 -8.29 -13.00
N GLY A 66 -1.13 -7.37 -12.50
CA GLY A 66 -2.53 -7.60 -12.13
C GLY A 66 -2.78 -7.86 -10.65
N GLU A 67 -4.00 -7.55 -10.21
CA GLU A 67 -4.53 -7.64 -8.85
C GLU A 67 -4.34 -9.02 -8.17
N ASN A 68 -4.37 -10.08 -8.97
CA ASN A 68 -4.11 -11.45 -8.51
C ASN A 68 -2.68 -11.63 -7.97
N SER A 69 -1.72 -10.88 -8.50
CA SER A 69 -0.31 -10.94 -8.05
C SER A 69 -0.06 -10.15 -6.76
N LEU A 70 -0.88 -9.13 -6.47
CA LEU A 70 -0.80 -8.37 -5.22
C LEU A 70 -1.46 -9.15 -4.09
N SER A 71 -2.70 -9.61 -4.29
CA SER A 71 -3.43 -10.35 -3.26
C SER A 71 -2.69 -11.61 -2.81
N ALA A 72 -2.17 -12.41 -3.75
CA ALA A 72 -1.39 -13.60 -3.42
C ALA A 72 -0.08 -13.28 -2.68
N TYR A 73 0.57 -12.16 -3.02
CA TYR A 73 1.77 -11.69 -2.33
C TYR A 73 1.45 -11.23 -0.90
N LEU A 74 0.38 -10.45 -0.70
CA LEU A 74 -0.03 -10.01 0.62
C LEU A 74 -0.48 -11.19 1.50
N GLU A 75 -1.16 -12.18 0.91
CA GLU A 75 -1.55 -13.40 1.62
C GLU A 75 -0.36 -14.22 2.10
N SER A 76 0.74 -14.26 1.32
CA SER A 76 1.93 -15.03 1.68
C SER A 76 2.75 -14.37 2.79
N ILE A 77 2.69 -13.04 2.92
CA ILE A 77 3.46 -12.28 3.92
C ILE A 77 2.62 -11.80 5.11
N LYS A 78 1.28 -11.92 5.10
CA LYS A 78 0.43 -11.41 6.19
C LYS A 78 0.81 -11.96 7.56
N GLY A 79 1.30 -13.22 7.61
CA GLY A 79 1.74 -13.87 8.85
C GLY A 79 2.96 -13.21 9.49
N GLU A 80 3.76 -12.52 8.69
CA GLU A 80 4.98 -11.80 9.12
C GLU A 80 4.66 -10.45 9.77
N PHE A 81 3.41 -9.97 9.63
CA PHE A 81 3.01 -8.65 10.11
C PHE A 81 1.99 -8.73 11.25
N PRO A 82 2.19 -8.00 12.37
CA PRO A 82 1.15 -7.81 13.38
C PRO A 82 -0.01 -6.97 12.82
N GLY A 83 -1.17 -7.06 13.46
CA GLY A 83 -2.42 -6.43 12.98
C GLY A 83 -2.29 -4.93 12.69
N GLU A 84 -1.59 -4.19 13.55
CA GLU A 84 -1.34 -2.75 13.37
C GLU A 84 -0.56 -2.45 12.08
N THR A 85 0.47 -3.25 11.77
CA THR A 85 1.25 -3.10 10.53
C THR A 85 0.40 -3.38 9.29
N ARG A 86 -0.56 -4.31 9.38
CA ARG A 86 -1.49 -4.56 8.27
C ARG A 86 -2.44 -3.37 8.06
N GLU A 87 -2.86 -2.70 9.12
CA GLU A 87 -3.65 -1.47 9.01
C GLU A 87 -2.85 -0.33 8.38
N VAL A 88 -1.55 -0.21 8.67
CA VAL A 88 -0.68 0.75 7.99
C VAL A 88 -0.71 0.53 6.47
N LEU A 89 -0.59 -0.72 6.01
CA LEU A 89 -0.64 -1.01 4.57
C LEU A 89 -1.98 -0.58 3.95
N ILE A 90 -3.09 -0.73 4.68
CA ILE A 90 -4.40 -0.22 4.25
C ILE A 90 -4.44 1.30 4.20
N ARG A 91 -3.91 1.99 5.22
CA ARG A 91 -3.83 3.46 5.25
C ARG A 91 -2.98 3.99 4.10
N ALA A 92 -1.87 3.33 3.80
CA ALA A 92 -1.01 3.63 2.66
C ALA A 92 -1.77 3.51 1.33
N ALA A 93 -2.56 2.44 1.17
CA ALA A 93 -3.42 2.27 0.00
C ALA A 93 -4.46 3.40 -0.09
N ILE A 94 -5.14 3.71 1.01
CA ILE A 94 -6.13 4.80 1.05
C ILE A 94 -5.50 6.15 0.71
N PHE A 95 -4.28 6.41 1.18
CA PHE A 95 -3.55 7.64 0.87
C PHE A 95 -3.27 7.74 -0.64
N ALA A 96 -2.76 6.68 -1.25
CA ALA A 96 -2.52 6.64 -2.69
C ALA A 96 -3.83 6.85 -3.49
N ALA A 97 -4.92 6.21 -3.07
CA ALA A 97 -6.23 6.31 -3.70
C ALA A 97 -6.99 7.63 -3.44
N LYS A 98 -6.50 8.47 -2.53
CA LYS A 98 -7.09 9.80 -2.25
C LYS A 98 -6.26 10.94 -2.82
N SER A 99 -5.12 10.64 -3.44
CA SER A 99 -4.25 11.64 -4.05
C SER A 99 -4.96 12.42 -5.16
N ASP A 100 -5.91 11.79 -5.88
CA ASP A 100 -6.75 12.37 -6.93
C ASP A 100 -8.13 12.89 -6.46
N GLN A 101 -8.32 13.03 -5.13
CA GLN A 101 -9.46 13.61 -4.41
C GLN A 101 -10.72 12.75 -4.23
N GLU A 102 -11.01 11.74 -5.05
CA GLU A 102 -12.20 10.89 -4.86
C GLU A 102 -11.95 9.40 -5.12
N LEU A 103 -12.26 8.58 -4.12
CA LEU A 103 -12.26 7.12 -4.25
C LEU A 103 -13.29 6.65 -5.27
N VAL A 104 -12.82 6.11 -6.40
CA VAL A 104 -13.66 5.53 -7.45
C VAL A 104 -13.89 4.02 -7.24
N LYS A 105 -14.87 3.45 -7.97
CA LYS A 105 -15.24 2.03 -7.81
C LYS A 105 -14.06 1.05 -7.92
N PRO A 106 -13.14 1.17 -8.91
CA PRO A 106 -11.98 0.27 -9.01
C PRO A 106 -11.07 0.30 -7.78
N GLU A 107 -10.85 1.46 -7.18
CA GLU A 107 -10.01 1.61 -5.99
C GLU A 107 -10.69 1.03 -4.76
N ILE A 108 -12.00 1.20 -4.63
CA ILE A 108 -12.79 0.58 -3.56
C ILE A 108 -12.72 -0.95 -3.68
N GLU A 109 -12.86 -1.50 -4.89
CA GLU A 109 -12.74 -2.95 -5.12
C GLU A 109 -11.33 -3.45 -4.74
N LEU A 110 -10.29 -2.75 -5.20
CA LEU A 110 -8.91 -3.07 -4.87
C LEU A 110 -8.62 -2.96 -3.35
N LEU A 111 -9.14 -1.93 -2.67
CA LEU A 111 -9.02 -1.77 -1.22
C LEU A 111 -9.67 -2.94 -0.47
N ASN A 112 -10.83 -3.41 -0.92
CA ASN A 112 -11.48 -4.59 -0.34
C ASN A 112 -10.63 -5.85 -0.55
N ASN A 113 -9.97 -6.00 -1.70
CA ASN A 113 -9.13 -7.15 -2.00
C ASN A 113 -7.81 -7.13 -1.20
N ILE A 114 -7.18 -5.97 -1.06
CA ILE A 114 -6.01 -5.77 -0.18
C ILE A 114 -6.37 -6.07 1.28
N ALA A 115 -7.50 -5.53 1.77
CA ALA A 115 -7.98 -5.79 3.13
C ALA A 115 -8.23 -7.28 3.38
N LYS A 116 -8.88 -7.96 2.43
CA LYS A 116 -9.12 -9.40 2.50
C LYS A 116 -7.81 -10.18 2.53
N ALA A 117 -6.85 -9.84 1.67
CA ALA A 117 -5.56 -10.50 1.62
C ALA A 117 -4.77 -10.35 2.92
N LEU A 118 -4.83 -9.17 3.55
CA LEU A 118 -4.20 -8.90 4.85
C LEU A 118 -5.01 -9.43 6.05
N GLY A 119 -6.24 -9.90 5.84
CA GLY A 119 -7.13 -10.36 6.90
C GLY A 119 -7.69 -9.22 7.76
N VAL A 120 -7.80 -8.01 7.21
CA VAL A 120 -8.43 -6.86 7.87
C VAL A 120 -9.96 -6.98 7.70
N PRO A 121 -10.75 -6.94 8.80
CA PRO A 121 -12.20 -7.03 8.71
C PRO A 121 -12.82 -5.89 7.90
N LYS A 122 -13.89 -6.19 7.15
CA LYS A 122 -14.59 -5.18 6.33
C LYS A 122 -15.09 -3.98 7.14
N ALA A 123 -15.59 -4.20 8.34
CA ALA A 123 -16.00 -3.12 9.25
C ALA A 123 -14.83 -2.18 9.58
N ARG A 124 -13.65 -2.75 9.86
CA ARG A 124 -12.43 -1.98 10.12
C ARG A 124 -11.96 -1.22 8.88
N LEU A 125 -12.03 -1.83 7.70
CA LEU A 125 -11.74 -1.12 6.45
C LEU A 125 -12.63 0.11 6.26
N GLN A 126 -13.94 -0.01 6.54
CA GLN A 126 -14.87 1.12 6.43
C GLN A 126 -14.55 2.25 7.42
N GLU A 127 -14.14 1.90 8.64
CA GLU A 127 -13.65 2.89 9.61
C GLU A 127 -12.40 3.62 9.08
N LEU A 128 -11.42 2.89 8.55
CA LEU A 128 -10.18 3.46 8.00
C LEU A 128 -10.44 4.38 6.79
N ILE A 129 -11.39 4.03 5.93
CA ILE A 129 -11.78 4.88 4.78
C ILE A 129 -12.45 6.17 5.27
N SER A 130 -13.27 6.07 6.33
CA SER A 130 -14.06 7.15 6.90
C SER A 130 -13.29 8.06 7.85
N GLU A 131 -12.12 7.63 8.34
CA GLU A 131 -11.22 8.47 9.12
C GLU A 131 -10.78 9.69 8.27
N LYS A 132 -11.27 10.87 8.66
CA LYS A 132 -10.76 12.15 8.15
C LYS A 132 -9.34 12.36 8.70
N GLY A 133 -8.37 12.43 7.80
CA GLY A 133 -6.98 12.74 8.18
C GLY A 133 -6.19 11.54 8.69
N ALA A 134 -6.38 10.35 8.11
CA ALA A 134 -5.50 9.21 8.33
C ALA A 134 -4.16 9.40 7.62
N LEU A 135 -3.43 10.47 7.98
CA LEU A 135 -1.98 10.68 8.00
C LEU A 135 -1.64 12.08 8.52
#